data_AF-A0A9P6BBA2-F1
#
_entry.id   AF-A0A9P6BBA2-F1
#
_cell.length_a   1.000
_cell.length_b   1.000
_cell.length_c   1.000
_cell.angle_alpha   90.00
_cell.angle_beta   90.00
_cell.angle_gamma   90.00
#
_symmetry.space_group_name_H-M   'P 1'
#
loop_
_entity.id
_entity.type
_entity.pdbx_description
1 polymer ?
#
loop_
_entity_poly.entity_id
_entity_poly.type
_entity_poly.pdbx_seq_one_letter_code
_entity_poly.pdbx_strand_id
1 'polypeptide(L)'
;MYGYENGHREEEGVLSTTASRQERFQQLMTRWETLDWLESRIRIPRCSSYELAGGIYALSDTETLTCVELPSRARQTPARTWRHVNFEFPVSDFTFDPIQDLLVILELKELDGFDYEGEGQPPFKPILHLRTLSRNARHPQAQNPILFPDCHAFHGFVHLRIMGNSLGILCQSADDLPTWLTIWNWCTSELLSNMELATNIDSFLFMGPMTVLLPRRRGESEAISVFEISDKDTPAREVASVLLPPCRLGFAFTLNLSSDPPLDQIPPGRVPFYLSDNRVIRIECLLTPGHPTEGIVVDFFDLLVPMSMFQRLKRCNPYGPPIVLPWIHWGPEHTRLLSTPHNDFECFVHGSRYVVLGDAHRHSPTSKNGSDVRFVDRSEHSACRFSTTLPYRITRRKLGSPIRGHNEGAMIDDEHVLLVDEVDGEDDAELVILTM
;
A
#
# COMPACT_ATOMS: atom_id res chain seq x y z
N MET A 1 -33.47 4.23 12.52
CA MET A 1 -33.69 2.79 12.26
C MET A 1 -33.94 2.65 10.76
N TYR A 2 -32.87 2.76 9.95
CA TYR A 2 -32.93 2.52 8.51
C TYR A 2 -32.59 1.05 8.31
N GLY A 3 -33.58 0.25 7.94
CA GLY A 3 -33.39 -1.16 7.65
C GLY A 3 -32.46 -1.32 6.46
N TYR A 4 -31.31 -1.96 6.66
CA TYR A 4 -30.60 -2.63 5.58
C TYR A 4 -31.51 -3.78 5.14
N GLU A 5 -32.37 -3.52 4.15
CA GLU A 5 -32.90 -4.61 3.33
C GLU A 5 -31.70 -5.22 2.62
N ASN A 6 -31.23 -6.36 3.14
CA ASN A 6 -30.43 -7.30 2.39
C ASN A 6 -31.29 -7.77 1.21
N GLY A 7 -31.34 -6.96 0.15
CA GLY A 7 -31.77 -7.40 -1.16
C GLY A 7 -30.84 -8.52 -1.54
N HIS A 8 -31.29 -9.76 -1.31
CA HIS A 8 -30.79 -10.92 -2.01
C HIS A 8 -30.99 -10.61 -3.50
N ARG A 9 -29.95 -10.04 -4.14
CA ARG A 9 -29.78 -10.12 -5.58
C ARG A 9 -29.72 -11.62 -5.86
N GLU A 10 -30.84 -12.18 -6.32
CA GLU A 10 -30.79 -13.38 -7.13
C GLU A 10 -29.93 -13.04 -8.35
N GLU A 11 -28.63 -13.30 -8.23
CA GLU A 11 -27.71 -13.29 -9.35
C GLU A 11 -28.12 -14.46 -10.25
N GLU A 12 -29.03 -14.19 -11.18
CA GLU A 12 -29.04 -14.89 -12.47
C GLU A 12 -27.70 -14.58 -13.14
N GLY A 13 -26.68 -15.33 -12.73
CA GLY A 13 -25.39 -15.41 -13.37
C GLY A 13 -25.58 -16.02 -14.76
N VAL A 14 -26.01 -15.19 -15.72
CA VAL A 14 -25.75 -15.47 -17.12
C VAL A 14 -24.22 -15.52 -17.22
N LEU A 15 -23.68 -16.75 -17.18
CA LEU A 15 -22.28 -17.02 -17.39
C LEU A 15 -21.91 -16.39 -18.73
N SER A 16 -21.29 -15.20 -18.66
CA SER A 16 -20.77 -14.51 -19.83
C SER A 16 -19.94 -15.50 -20.63
N THR A 17 -20.31 -15.68 -21.91
CA THR A 17 -19.62 -16.59 -22.81
C THR A 17 -18.14 -16.23 -22.86
N THR A 18 -17.26 -17.21 -23.12
CA THR A 18 -15.82 -16.95 -23.26
C THR A 18 -15.53 -15.83 -24.26
N ALA A 19 -16.31 -15.76 -25.35
CA ALA A 19 -16.23 -14.69 -26.34
C ALA A 19 -16.56 -13.30 -25.74
N SER A 20 -17.62 -13.19 -24.94
CA SER A 20 -17.99 -11.94 -24.27
C SER A 20 -16.94 -11.50 -23.24
N ARG A 21 -16.32 -12.45 -22.51
CA ARG A 21 -15.21 -12.14 -21.60
C ARG A 21 -13.97 -11.66 -22.35
N GLN A 22 -13.61 -12.32 -23.45
CA GLN A 22 -12.48 -11.93 -24.28
C GLN A 22 -12.69 -10.54 -24.91
N GLU A 23 -13.90 -10.24 -25.39
CA GLU A 23 -14.25 -8.92 -25.93
C GLU A 23 -14.11 -7.83 -24.87
N ARG A 24 -14.65 -8.05 -23.66
CA ARG A 24 -14.49 -7.12 -22.53
C ARG A 24 -13.02 -6.91 -22.15
N PHE A 25 -12.24 -7.98 -22.14
CA PHE A 25 -10.80 -7.90 -21.87
C PHE A 25 -10.07 -7.07 -22.92
N GLN A 26 -10.38 -7.29 -24.21
CA GLN A 26 -9.79 -6.51 -25.29
C GLN A 26 -10.18 -5.03 -25.19
N GLN A 27 -11.43 -4.72 -24.87
CA GLN A 27 -11.87 -3.35 -24.63
C GLN A 27 -11.11 -2.70 -23.47
N LEU A 28 -10.96 -3.41 -22.34
CA LEU A 28 -10.17 -2.93 -21.20
C LEU A 28 -8.71 -2.69 -21.58
N MET A 29 -8.08 -3.64 -22.28
CA MET A 29 -6.69 -3.50 -22.76
C MET A 29 -6.55 -2.33 -23.73
N THR A 30 -7.46 -2.16 -24.69
CA THR A 30 -7.44 -1.02 -25.61
C THR A 30 -7.58 0.30 -24.86
N ARG A 31 -8.49 0.41 -23.88
CA ARG A 31 -8.65 1.64 -23.09
C ARG A 31 -7.42 1.96 -22.25
N TRP A 32 -6.76 0.94 -21.69
CA TRP A 32 -5.45 1.07 -21.05
C TRP A 32 -4.40 1.58 -22.02
N GLU A 33 -4.31 0.99 -23.21
CA GLU A 33 -3.32 1.36 -24.24
C GLU A 33 -3.55 2.77 -24.78
N THR A 34 -4.80 3.19 -24.95
CA THR A 34 -5.17 4.51 -25.47
C THR A 34 -5.35 5.56 -24.39
N LEU A 35 -5.32 5.17 -23.12
CA LEU A 35 -5.61 6.05 -21.98
C LEU A 35 -6.99 6.73 -22.13
N ASP A 36 -8.00 5.99 -22.57
CA ASP A 36 -9.37 6.50 -22.82
C ASP A 36 -10.20 6.48 -21.53
N TRP A 37 -9.92 7.47 -20.67
CA TRP A 37 -10.51 7.62 -19.35
C TRP A 37 -11.83 8.38 -19.37
N LEU A 38 -12.68 8.03 -18.42
CA LEU A 38 -13.79 8.86 -17.99
C LEU A 38 -13.35 9.57 -16.73
N GLU A 39 -13.33 10.89 -16.82
CA GLU A 39 -13.01 11.74 -15.70
C GLU A 39 -14.22 11.86 -14.78
N SER A 40 -14.05 11.47 -13.52
CA SER A 40 -14.94 11.81 -12.42
C SER A 40 -14.14 12.59 -11.40
N ARG A 41 -14.71 13.64 -10.83
CA ARG A 41 -14.04 14.44 -9.79
C ARG A 41 -14.79 14.30 -8.48
N ILE A 42 -14.04 14.08 -7.40
CA ILE A 42 -14.56 14.02 -6.05
C ILE A 42 -13.75 15.00 -5.22
N ARG A 43 -14.45 15.88 -4.48
CA ARG A 43 -13.81 16.76 -3.51
C ARG A 43 -13.51 15.97 -2.25
N ILE A 44 -12.31 16.17 -1.73
CA ILE A 44 -11.78 15.39 -0.63
C ILE A 44 -11.34 16.35 0.47
N PRO A 45 -11.88 16.19 1.69
CA PRO A 45 -11.40 16.99 2.81
C PRO A 45 -9.94 16.64 3.09
N ARG A 46 -9.20 17.58 3.69
CA ARG A 46 -7.91 17.24 4.30
C ARG A 46 -8.07 16.10 5.30
N CYS A 47 -7.15 15.16 5.23
CA CYS A 47 -7.12 13.95 6.06
C CYS A 47 -5.71 13.74 6.62
N SER A 48 -5.61 13.05 7.74
CA SER A 48 -4.32 12.64 8.32
C SER A 48 -3.84 11.32 7.74
N SER A 49 -4.76 10.44 7.34
CA SER A 49 -4.46 9.16 6.71
C SER A 49 -5.50 8.81 5.65
N TYR A 50 -5.10 7.98 4.70
CA TYR A 50 -5.96 7.52 3.63
C TYR A 50 -5.55 6.10 3.20
N GLU A 51 -6.48 5.36 2.61
CA GLU A 51 -6.19 4.05 2.03
C GLU A 51 -7.13 3.75 0.86
N LEU A 52 -6.61 3.05 -0.15
CA LEU A 52 -7.36 2.58 -1.32
C LEU A 52 -7.33 1.05 -1.36
N ALA A 53 -8.48 0.41 -1.20
CA ALA A 53 -8.59 -1.04 -1.35
C ALA A 53 -9.92 -1.44 -2.00
N GLY A 54 -9.87 -2.39 -2.92
CA GLY A 54 -11.05 -2.98 -3.56
C GLY A 54 -12.00 -1.98 -4.24
N GLY A 55 -11.51 -0.84 -4.74
CA GLY A 55 -12.32 0.22 -5.33
C GLY A 55 -13.01 1.13 -4.31
N ILE A 56 -12.64 1.06 -3.02
CA ILE A 56 -13.07 2.00 -2.00
C ILE A 56 -11.87 2.86 -1.62
N TYR A 57 -12.03 4.18 -1.72
CA TYR A 57 -11.10 5.16 -1.20
C TYR A 57 -11.59 5.65 0.16
N ALA A 58 -10.79 5.46 1.21
CA ALA A 58 -11.14 5.89 2.55
C ALA A 58 -10.13 6.90 3.09
N LEU A 59 -10.64 7.78 3.95
CA LEU A 59 -9.93 8.93 4.49
C LEU A 59 -10.29 9.08 5.95
N SER A 60 -9.28 9.21 6.81
CA SER A 60 -9.51 9.50 8.22
C SER A 60 -9.01 10.89 8.58
N ASP A 61 -9.83 11.56 9.39
CA ASP A 61 -9.35 12.55 10.34
C ASP A 61 -9.37 11.90 11.74
N THR A 62 -9.12 12.66 12.81
CA THR A 62 -9.06 12.13 14.18
C THR A 62 -10.39 11.56 14.70
N GLU A 63 -11.53 12.00 14.16
CA GLU A 63 -12.89 11.69 14.67
C GLU A 63 -13.83 11.08 13.62
N THR A 64 -13.47 11.14 12.34
CA THR A 64 -14.30 10.73 11.22
C THR A 64 -13.52 9.93 10.20
N LEU A 65 -14.16 8.88 9.68
CA LEU A 65 -13.67 8.07 8.58
C LEU A 65 -14.67 8.19 7.43
N THR A 66 -14.26 8.80 6.33
CA THR A 66 -15.07 8.97 5.12
C THR A 66 -14.66 7.92 4.10
N CYS A 67 -15.62 7.15 3.62
CA CYS A 67 -15.41 6.12 2.61
C CYS A 67 -16.14 6.49 1.32
N VAL A 68 -15.46 6.32 0.20
CA VAL A 68 -15.93 6.59 -1.16
C VAL A 68 -15.72 5.36 -2.01
N GLU A 69 -16.79 4.62 -2.27
CA GLU A 69 -16.80 3.56 -3.27
C GLU A 69 -16.79 4.21 -4.66
N LEU A 70 -15.71 3.93 -5.40
CA LEU A 70 -15.43 4.51 -6.69
C LEU A 70 -16.39 3.91 -7.73
N PRO A 71 -16.92 4.72 -8.66
CA PRO A 71 -17.79 4.22 -9.70
C PRO A 71 -17.03 3.25 -10.61
N SER A 72 -17.62 2.11 -10.93
CA SER A 72 -17.01 1.10 -11.79
C SER A 72 -17.97 0.70 -12.89
N ARG A 73 -17.53 0.81 -14.15
CA ARG A 73 -18.31 0.37 -15.31
C ARG A 73 -18.31 -1.15 -15.41
N ALA A 74 -17.19 -1.81 -15.15
CA ALA A 74 -17.13 -3.26 -15.31
C ALA A 74 -17.91 -3.98 -14.20
N ARG A 75 -17.91 -3.43 -12.98
CA ARG A 75 -18.71 -3.93 -11.84
C ARG A 75 -20.15 -3.38 -11.83
N GLN A 76 -20.46 -2.40 -12.67
CA GLN A 76 -21.74 -1.68 -12.70
C GLN A 76 -22.11 -1.08 -11.34
N THR A 77 -21.10 -0.58 -10.64
CA THR A 77 -21.25 -0.02 -9.29
C THR A 77 -21.35 1.50 -9.39
N PRO A 78 -22.44 2.12 -8.91
CA PRO A 78 -22.51 3.57 -8.83
C PRO A 78 -21.55 4.09 -7.77
N ALA A 79 -21.12 5.35 -7.90
CA ALA A 79 -20.37 6.01 -6.83
C ALA A 79 -21.23 6.07 -5.55
N ARG A 80 -20.64 5.73 -4.41
CA ARG A 80 -21.31 5.77 -3.11
C ARG A 80 -20.37 6.34 -2.06
N THR A 81 -20.88 7.24 -1.23
CA THR A 81 -20.15 7.82 -0.10
C THR A 81 -20.89 7.51 1.20
N TRP A 82 -20.14 7.09 2.22
CA TRP A 82 -20.65 7.00 3.59
C TRP A 82 -19.57 7.47 4.57
N ARG A 83 -20.01 7.77 5.79
CA ARG A 83 -19.13 8.28 6.85
C ARG A 83 -19.39 7.53 8.13
N HIS A 84 -18.31 7.23 8.83
CA HIS A 84 -18.31 6.83 10.22
C HIS A 84 -17.86 8.03 11.05
N VAL A 85 -18.64 8.37 12.07
CA VAL A 85 -18.43 9.53 12.94
C VAL A 85 -18.56 9.08 14.39
N ASN A 86 -18.04 9.89 15.30
CA ASN A 86 -18.14 9.67 16.75
C ASN A 86 -17.52 8.35 17.19
N PHE A 87 -16.27 8.09 16.79
CA PHE A 87 -15.52 7.00 17.38
C PHE A 87 -15.38 7.20 18.90
N GLU A 88 -15.37 6.10 19.65
CA GLU A 88 -15.23 6.11 21.11
C GLU A 88 -13.78 6.43 21.55
N PHE A 89 -12.87 6.58 20.58
CA PHE A 89 -11.44 6.78 20.70
C PHE A 89 -10.93 7.57 19.50
N PRO A 90 -9.77 8.26 19.62
CA PRO A 90 -9.15 8.93 18.49
C PRO A 90 -8.64 7.91 17.47
N VAL A 91 -8.87 8.18 16.19
CA VAL A 91 -8.34 7.37 15.09
C VAL A 91 -6.94 7.87 14.75
N SER A 92 -5.93 7.04 15.02
CA SER A 92 -4.54 7.35 14.68
C SER A 92 -4.17 6.89 13.27
N ASP A 93 -4.63 5.69 12.89
CA ASP A 93 -4.48 5.13 11.56
C ASP A 93 -5.55 4.06 11.30
N PHE A 94 -5.67 3.55 10.08
CA PHE A 94 -6.60 2.47 9.76
C PHE A 94 -6.15 1.68 8.54
N THR A 95 -6.69 0.46 8.40
CA THR A 95 -6.65 -0.32 7.16
C THR A 95 -7.93 -1.12 7.00
N PHE A 96 -8.26 -1.56 5.79
CA PHE A 96 -9.52 -2.30 5.56
C PHE A 96 -9.46 -3.33 4.44
N ASP A 97 -10.35 -4.31 4.53
CA ASP A 97 -10.61 -5.30 3.48
C ASP A 97 -12.12 -5.28 3.14
N PRO A 98 -12.50 -4.67 2.00
CA PRO A 98 -13.90 -4.58 1.58
C PRO A 98 -14.60 -5.92 1.42
N ILE A 99 -13.87 -6.99 1.09
CA ILE A 99 -14.47 -8.29 0.78
C ILE A 99 -14.92 -9.02 2.02
N GLN A 100 -14.16 -8.82 3.10
CA GLN A 100 -14.49 -9.37 4.39
C GLN A 100 -15.38 -8.42 5.20
N ASP A 101 -15.75 -7.25 4.64
CA ASP A 101 -16.37 -6.14 5.36
C ASP A 101 -15.55 -5.75 6.61
N LEU A 102 -14.22 -5.87 6.55
CA LEU A 102 -13.32 -5.65 7.68
C LEU A 102 -12.75 -4.24 7.64
N LEU A 103 -12.83 -3.54 8.77
CA LEU A 103 -12.18 -2.28 9.05
C LEU A 103 -11.35 -2.45 10.33
N VAL A 104 -10.05 -2.21 10.25
CA VAL A 104 -9.12 -2.23 11.37
C VAL A 104 -8.73 -0.80 11.68
N ILE A 105 -8.98 -0.36 12.90
CA ILE A 105 -8.68 1.00 13.34
C ILE A 105 -7.63 0.95 14.44
N LEU A 106 -6.60 1.78 14.31
CA LEU A 106 -5.56 1.96 15.31
C LEU A 106 -5.90 3.12 16.24
N GLU A 107 -5.91 2.83 17.53
CA GLU A 107 -5.87 3.81 18.62
C GLU A 107 -4.47 3.76 19.24
N LEU A 108 -3.82 4.92 19.37
CA LEU A 108 -2.59 5.07 20.14
C LEU A 108 -2.91 5.68 21.50
N LYS A 109 -2.80 4.87 22.55
CA LYS A 109 -3.07 5.30 23.91
C LYS A 109 -1.79 5.68 24.63
N GLU A 110 -1.71 6.91 25.14
CA GLU A 110 -0.63 7.36 26.00
C GLU A 110 -0.57 6.50 27.28
N LEU A 111 0.64 6.11 27.70
CA LEU A 111 0.84 5.37 28.93
C LEU A 111 0.95 6.30 30.14
N ASP A 112 -0.05 6.25 31.02
CA ASP A 112 -0.04 6.97 32.30
C ASP A 112 1.11 6.49 33.21
N GLY A 113 1.77 7.43 33.90
CA GLY A 113 2.72 7.13 34.98
C GLY A 113 4.14 6.77 34.55
N PHE A 114 4.49 6.97 33.27
CA PHE A 114 5.89 7.09 32.88
C PHE A 114 6.39 8.49 33.23
N ASP A 115 7.16 8.62 34.31
CA ASP A 115 7.93 9.82 34.65
C ASP A 115 9.05 10.01 33.60
N TYR A 116 8.66 10.41 32.39
CA TYR A 116 9.60 10.69 31.32
C TYR A 116 10.16 12.11 31.53
N GLU A 117 11.34 12.20 32.12
CA GLU A 117 12.04 13.48 32.36
C GLU A 117 12.70 14.07 31.10
N GLY A 118 12.50 13.47 29.91
CA GLY A 118 13.06 13.93 28.64
C GLY A 118 12.11 14.81 27.83
N GLU A 119 12.65 15.62 26.90
CA GLU A 119 11.87 16.48 25.96
C GLU A 119 11.14 15.70 24.85
N GLY A 120 10.89 14.40 25.04
CA GLY A 120 10.29 13.50 24.04
C GLY A 120 8.78 13.34 24.17
N GLN A 121 8.13 12.88 23.09
CA GLN A 121 6.73 12.47 23.11
C GLN A 121 6.53 11.30 24.10
N PRO A 122 5.39 11.19 24.80
CA PRO A 122 5.13 10.04 25.66
C PRO A 122 5.09 8.75 24.86
N PRO A 123 5.45 7.60 25.45
CA PRO A 123 5.36 6.33 24.76
C PRO A 123 3.90 5.92 24.60
N PHE A 124 3.57 5.35 23.44
CA PHE A 124 2.21 4.93 23.11
C PHE A 124 2.06 3.41 23.21
N LYS A 125 0.85 2.98 23.59
CA LYS A 125 0.39 1.60 23.48
C LYS A 125 -0.62 1.49 22.34
N PRO A 126 -0.35 0.68 21.30
CA PRO A 126 -1.28 0.51 20.20
C PRO A 126 -2.46 -0.38 20.62
N ILE A 127 -3.64 -0.07 20.13
CA ILE A 127 -4.87 -0.84 20.31
C ILE A 127 -5.53 -0.96 18.94
N LEU A 128 -5.80 -2.18 18.50
CA LEU A 128 -6.44 -2.45 17.20
C LEU A 128 -7.91 -2.79 17.42
N HIS A 129 -8.80 -2.03 16.80
CA HIS A 129 -10.25 -2.24 16.84
C HIS A 129 -10.72 -2.88 15.53
N LEU A 130 -11.27 -4.09 15.61
CA LEU A 130 -11.80 -4.84 14.48
C LEU A 130 -13.30 -4.56 14.32
N ARG A 131 -13.65 -3.82 13.27
CA ARG A 131 -15.01 -3.35 13.01
C ARG A 131 -15.47 -3.73 11.61
N THR A 132 -16.78 -3.62 11.36
CA THR A 132 -17.35 -3.76 10.03
C THR A 132 -17.13 -2.48 9.23
N LEU A 133 -16.60 -2.57 8.00
CA LEU A 133 -16.41 -1.41 7.12
C LEU A 133 -17.75 -0.73 6.77
N SER A 134 -18.82 -1.50 6.62
CA SER A 134 -20.14 -1.02 6.21
C SER A 134 -20.91 -0.27 7.30
N ARG A 135 -20.70 -0.64 8.58
CA ARG A 135 -21.55 -0.20 9.70
C ARG A 135 -20.79 0.31 10.93
N ASN A 136 -19.46 0.22 10.94
CA ASN A 136 -18.63 0.55 12.11
C ASN A 136 -19.05 -0.20 13.40
N ALA A 137 -19.66 -1.39 13.27
CA ALA A 137 -19.99 -2.27 14.38
C ALA A 137 -18.82 -3.21 14.69
N ARG A 138 -18.79 -3.87 15.84
CA ARG A 138 -17.82 -4.95 16.12
C ARG A 138 -17.88 -6.01 15.02
N HIS A 139 -16.73 -6.43 14.52
CA HIS A 139 -16.70 -7.36 13.40
C HIS A 139 -17.22 -8.75 13.83
N PRO A 140 -18.26 -9.32 13.16
CA PRO A 140 -18.92 -10.54 13.63
C PRO A 140 -18.06 -11.81 13.51
N GLN A 141 -17.05 -11.80 12.64
CA GLN A 141 -16.11 -12.93 12.49
C GLN A 141 -14.91 -12.85 13.46
N ALA A 142 -14.71 -11.71 14.14
CA ALA A 142 -13.62 -11.57 15.08
C ALA A 142 -14.03 -12.16 16.43
N GLN A 143 -13.29 -13.18 16.90
CA GLN A 143 -13.49 -13.75 18.23
C GLN A 143 -13.27 -12.71 19.33
N ASN A 144 -12.23 -11.88 19.20
CA ASN A 144 -12.04 -10.69 20.00
C ASN A 144 -12.01 -9.46 19.08
N PRO A 145 -12.93 -8.49 19.25
CA PRO A 145 -13.00 -7.31 18.40
C PRO A 145 -11.91 -6.28 18.72
N ILE A 146 -11.07 -6.53 19.72
CA ILE A 146 -9.96 -5.67 20.12
C ILE A 146 -8.71 -6.55 20.27
N LEU A 147 -7.64 -6.17 19.59
CA LEU A 147 -6.33 -6.82 19.70
C LEU A 147 -5.34 -5.86 20.35
N PHE A 148 -4.45 -6.43 21.17
CA PHE A 148 -3.38 -5.71 21.84
C PHE A 148 -2.04 -6.26 21.31
N PRO A 149 -1.32 -5.50 20.47
CA PRO A 149 0.04 -5.82 20.08
C PRO A 149 0.92 -6.04 21.31
N ASP A 150 1.67 -7.14 21.28
CA ASP A 150 2.71 -7.43 22.28
C ASP A 150 4.01 -6.74 21.86
N CYS A 151 3.92 -5.42 21.69
CA CYS A 151 5.07 -4.56 21.50
C CYS A 151 5.30 -3.77 22.79
N HIS A 152 6.55 -3.47 23.08
CA HIS A 152 6.86 -2.48 24.10
C HIS A 152 6.25 -1.13 23.70
N ALA A 153 6.14 -0.26 24.70
CA ALA A 153 5.73 1.10 24.44
C ALA A 153 6.69 1.73 23.43
N PHE A 154 6.14 2.37 22.39
CA PHE A 154 6.93 2.84 21.26
C PHE A 154 6.70 4.32 21.00
N HIS A 155 7.68 4.93 20.36
CA HIS A 155 7.64 6.32 19.91
C HIS A 155 7.84 6.30 18.39
N GLY A 156 6.80 6.36 17.58
CA GLY A 156 7.03 6.35 16.13
C GLY A 156 5.84 5.96 15.28
N PHE A 157 6.18 5.39 14.13
CA PHE A 157 5.26 5.01 13.08
C PHE A 157 4.73 3.60 13.28
N VAL A 158 3.53 3.35 12.76
CA VAL A 158 2.90 2.04 12.70
C VAL A 158 2.57 1.71 11.26
N HIS A 159 2.91 0.49 10.83
CA HIS A 159 2.48 -0.03 9.53
C HIS A 159 1.46 -1.14 9.72
N LEU A 160 0.28 -1.02 9.10
CA LEU A 160 -0.77 -2.04 9.13
C LEU A 160 -0.90 -2.73 7.78
N ARG A 161 -1.07 -4.05 7.77
CA ARG A 161 -1.42 -4.80 6.55
C ARG A 161 -2.38 -5.95 6.85
N ILE A 162 -3.32 -6.18 5.93
CA ILE A 162 -4.25 -7.31 5.95
C ILE A 162 -3.94 -8.27 4.79
N MET A 163 -3.96 -9.58 5.06
CA MET A 163 -3.96 -10.62 4.04
C MET A 163 -4.85 -11.79 4.47
N GLY A 164 -6.06 -11.84 3.91
CA GLY A 164 -7.06 -12.82 4.27
C GLY A 164 -7.37 -12.74 5.76
N ASN A 165 -7.15 -13.84 6.48
CA ASN A 165 -7.33 -13.88 7.94
C ASN A 165 -6.13 -13.32 8.72
N SER A 166 -5.04 -12.95 8.05
CA SER A 166 -3.82 -12.47 8.69
C SER A 166 -3.84 -10.95 8.81
N LEU A 167 -3.59 -10.44 10.00
CA LEU A 167 -3.44 -9.01 10.28
C LEU A 167 -2.05 -8.80 10.88
N GLY A 168 -1.24 -7.97 10.26
CA GLY A 168 0.08 -7.59 10.75
C GLY A 168 0.12 -6.13 11.19
N ILE A 169 0.84 -5.86 12.28
CA ILE A 169 1.23 -4.52 12.72
C ILE A 169 2.75 -4.49 12.92
N LEU A 170 3.39 -3.50 12.31
CA LEU A 170 4.79 -3.17 12.56
C LEU A 170 4.82 -1.90 13.41
N CYS A 171 5.38 -1.99 14.62
CA CYS A 171 5.56 -0.85 15.51
C CYS A 171 7.03 -0.46 15.53
N GLN A 172 7.35 0.69 14.94
CA GLN A 172 8.69 1.25 14.95
C GLN A 172 8.87 2.14 16.17
N SER A 173 9.92 1.88 16.95
CA SER A 173 10.30 2.76 18.04
C SER A 173 11.42 3.69 17.62
N ALA A 174 11.41 4.92 18.15
CA ALA A 174 12.52 5.85 18.10
C ALA A 174 13.72 5.33 18.90
N ASP A 175 14.87 5.98 18.70
CA ASP A 175 16.04 5.91 19.57
C ASP A 175 16.68 4.52 19.72
N ASP A 176 17.07 3.90 18.60
CA ASP A 176 17.77 2.61 18.55
C ASP A 176 17.05 1.44 19.24
N LEU A 177 15.76 1.60 19.57
CA LEU A 177 14.92 0.56 20.14
C LEU A 177 14.44 -0.41 19.05
N PRO A 178 14.28 -1.71 19.41
CA PRO A 178 13.87 -2.71 18.44
C PRO A 178 12.50 -2.39 17.84
N THR A 179 12.36 -2.68 16.55
CA THR A 179 11.08 -2.64 15.85
C THR A 179 10.35 -3.95 16.08
N TRP A 180 9.04 -3.91 16.30
CA TRP A 180 8.24 -5.11 16.58
C TRP A 180 7.27 -5.38 15.44
N LEU A 181 7.26 -6.61 14.93
CA LEU A 181 6.22 -7.06 13.99
C LEU A 181 5.37 -8.14 14.64
N THR A 182 4.12 -7.81 14.89
CA THR A 182 3.13 -8.73 15.46
C THR A 182 2.10 -9.11 14.41
N ILE A 183 1.80 -10.41 14.28
CA ILE A 183 0.88 -10.93 13.26
C ILE A 183 -0.12 -11.87 13.93
N TRP A 184 -1.40 -11.65 13.66
CA TRP A 184 -2.50 -12.48 14.15
C TRP A 184 -3.29 -13.12 13.02
N ASN A 185 -3.95 -14.22 13.35
CA ASN A 185 -5.20 -14.57 12.70
C ASN A 185 -6.32 -13.75 13.37
N TRP A 186 -6.79 -12.68 12.73
CA TRP A 186 -7.71 -11.72 13.37
C TRP A 186 -9.09 -12.33 13.67
N CYS A 187 -9.53 -13.33 12.89
CA CYS A 187 -10.79 -14.05 13.13
C CYS A 187 -10.75 -14.83 14.45
N THR A 188 -9.66 -15.52 14.72
CA THR A 188 -9.49 -16.38 15.92
C THR A 188 -8.80 -15.65 17.08
N SER A 189 -8.23 -14.48 16.80
CA SER A 189 -7.32 -13.75 17.70
C SER A 189 -6.07 -14.56 18.11
N GLU A 190 -5.73 -15.61 17.36
CA GLU A 190 -4.51 -16.36 17.56
C GLU A 190 -3.31 -15.52 17.12
N LEU A 191 -2.35 -15.33 18.01
CA LEU A 191 -1.05 -14.74 17.68
C LEU A 191 -0.29 -15.75 16.83
N LEU A 192 0.03 -15.40 15.58
CA LEU A 192 0.79 -16.25 14.66
C LEU A 192 2.30 -16.00 14.78
N SER A 193 2.69 -14.74 14.99
CA SER A 193 4.10 -14.36 15.15
C SER A 193 4.24 -13.09 15.97
N ASN A 194 5.27 -13.02 16.79
CA ASN A 194 5.76 -11.77 17.37
C ASN A 194 7.28 -11.71 17.19
N MET A 195 7.74 -10.83 16.30
CA MET A 195 9.14 -10.72 15.92
C MET A 195 9.73 -9.43 16.46
N GLU A 196 10.76 -9.57 17.28
CA GLU A 196 11.70 -8.49 17.55
C GLU A 196 12.66 -8.37 16.35
N LEU A 197 12.64 -7.20 15.73
CA LEU A 197 13.43 -6.90 14.54
C LEU A 197 14.53 -5.89 14.85
N ALA A 198 15.50 -5.81 13.93
CA ALA A 198 16.48 -4.73 13.96
C ALA A 198 15.79 -3.36 13.85
N THR A 199 16.50 -2.32 14.25
CA THR A 199 16.06 -0.93 14.13
C THR A 199 15.85 -0.53 12.66
N ASN A 200 15.04 0.50 12.43
CA ASN A 200 14.83 1.13 11.12
C ASN A 200 14.22 0.21 10.04
N ILE A 201 13.25 -0.61 10.43
CA ILE A 201 12.38 -1.28 9.47
C ILE A 201 11.06 -0.51 9.47
N ASP A 202 10.77 0.09 8.33
CA ASP A 202 9.64 1.02 8.19
C ASP A 202 8.41 0.34 7.58
N SER A 203 8.60 -0.84 6.98
CA SER A 203 7.52 -1.55 6.29
C SER A 203 7.73 -3.06 6.25
N PHE A 204 6.63 -3.76 6.01
CA PHE A 204 6.63 -5.18 5.67
C PHE A 204 5.56 -5.46 4.61
N LEU A 205 5.67 -6.61 3.95
CA LEU A 205 4.69 -7.02 2.95
C LEU A 205 4.35 -8.50 3.09
N PHE A 206 3.05 -8.84 3.14
CA PHE A 206 2.65 -10.24 3.04
C PHE A 206 2.84 -10.77 1.61
N MET A 207 3.44 -11.94 1.49
CA MET A 207 3.43 -12.75 0.26
C MET A 207 2.34 -13.82 0.26
N GLY A 208 1.89 -14.18 1.46
CA GLY A 208 0.87 -15.18 1.74
C GLY A 208 0.54 -15.15 3.24
N PRO A 209 -0.46 -15.92 3.70
CA PRO A 209 -0.91 -15.89 5.09
C PRO A 209 0.20 -16.17 6.12
N MET A 210 1.17 -17.03 5.76
CA MET A 210 2.28 -17.44 6.63
C MET A 210 3.65 -17.00 6.07
N THR A 211 3.70 -15.95 5.24
CA THR A 211 4.96 -15.52 4.62
C THR A 211 5.01 -14.01 4.45
N VAL A 212 6.08 -13.40 4.92
CA VAL A 212 6.30 -11.95 4.86
C VAL A 212 7.65 -11.62 4.23
N LEU A 213 7.72 -10.46 3.58
CA LEU A 213 8.94 -9.80 3.15
C LEU A 213 9.28 -8.70 4.15
N LEU A 214 10.56 -8.64 4.51
CA LEU A 214 11.10 -7.62 5.39
C LEU A 214 12.38 -7.01 4.81
N PRO A 215 12.51 -5.67 4.80
CA PRO A 215 13.80 -5.01 4.72
C PRO A 215 14.73 -5.48 5.84
N ARG A 216 16.01 -5.69 5.54
CA ARG A 216 17.05 -6.03 6.52
C ARG A 216 18.41 -5.55 6.07
N ARG A 217 19.24 -5.17 7.03
CA ARG A 217 20.66 -4.98 6.82
C ARG A 217 21.44 -6.29 6.97
N ARG A 218 22.29 -6.61 6.00
CA ARG A 218 23.23 -7.74 6.04
C ARG A 218 24.65 -7.27 5.78
N GLY A 219 25.40 -7.06 6.86
CA GLY A 219 26.74 -6.49 6.80
C GLY A 219 26.69 -5.05 6.29
N GLU A 220 27.32 -4.79 5.16
CA GLU A 220 27.36 -3.47 4.51
C GLU A 220 26.28 -3.27 3.45
N SER A 221 25.44 -4.27 3.20
CA SER A 221 24.40 -4.21 2.17
C SER A 221 23.01 -4.28 2.79
N GLU A 222 22.09 -3.52 2.21
CA GLU A 222 20.67 -3.71 2.46
C GLU A 222 20.15 -4.92 1.68
N ALA A 223 19.11 -5.55 2.21
CA ALA A 223 18.56 -6.79 1.69
C ALA A 223 17.06 -6.83 1.90
N ILE A 224 16.39 -7.65 1.09
CA ILE A 224 14.98 -8.00 1.28
C ILE A 224 14.93 -9.48 1.61
N SER A 225 14.32 -9.81 2.74
CA SER A 225 14.34 -11.15 3.31
C SER A 225 12.93 -11.74 3.37
N VAL A 226 12.81 -13.00 2.97
CA VAL A 226 11.59 -13.80 3.00
C VAL A 226 11.55 -14.54 4.34
N PHE A 227 10.53 -14.30 5.15
CA PHE A 227 10.28 -15.04 6.37
C PHE A 227 9.06 -15.94 6.22
N GLU A 228 9.19 -17.15 6.73
CA GLU A 228 8.10 -18.06 6.91
C GLU A 228 7.67 -18.03 8.38
N ILE A 229 6.40 -17.73 8.58
CA ILE A 229 5.77 -17.75 9.89
C ILE A 229 5.40 -19.20 10.16
N SER A 230 5.74 -19.67 11.35
CA SER A 230 5.39 -20.98 11.88
C SER A 230 4.33 -20.81 12.97
N ASP A 231 4.27 -21.75 13.90
CA ASP A 231 3.42 -21.62 15.08
C ASP A 231 3.95 -20.51 16.01
N LYS A 232 3.06 -19.96 16.84
CA LYS A 232 3.31 -18.84 17.77
C LYS A 232 4.55 -18.99 18.66
N ASP A 233 4.91 -20.23 19.00
CA ASP A 233 5.99 -20.56 19.92
C ASP A 233 7.33 -20.75 19.18
N THR A 234 7.32 -20.71 17.85
CA THR A 234 8.51 -20.89 17.01
C THR A 234 8.83 -19.57 16.31
N PRO A 235 10.06 -19.04 16.48
CA PRO A 235 10.48 -17.83 15.79
C PRO A 235 10.30 -17.97 14.28
N ALA A 236 9.82 -16.91 13.62
CA ALA A 236 9.71 -16.88 12.18
C ALA A 236 11.06 -17.21 11.53
N ARG A 237 11.04 -18.13 10.58
CA ARG A 237 12.24 -18.65 9.95
C ARG A 237 12.55 -17.85 8.70
N GLU A 238 13.78 -17.35 8.61
CA GLU A 238 14.26 -16.75 7.36
C GLU A 238 14.51 -17.84 6.31
N VAL A 239 13.90 -17.69 5.14
CA VAL A 239 13.98 -18.68 4.04
C VAL A 239 15.03 -18.26 3.02
N ALA A 240 15.05 -16.98 2.68
CA ALA A 240 15.97 -16.41 1.72
C ALA A 240 16.13 -14.91 1.94
N SER A 241 17.25 -14.34 1.50
CA SER A 241 17.48 -12.91 1.41
C SER A 241 18.11 -12.57 0.08
N VAL A 242 17.70 -11.45 -0.49
CA VAL A 242 18.24 -10.94 -1.75
C VAL A 242 18.94 -9.63 -1.44
N LEU A 243 20.23 -9.56 -1.74
CA LEU A 243 21.02 -8.36 -1.44
C LEU A 243 20.75 -7.30 -2.51
N LEU A 244 20.55 -6.06 -2.07
CA LEU A 244 20.52 -4.88 -2.94
C LEU A 244 21.96 -4.48 -3.33
N PRO A 245 22.14 -3.59 -4.33
CA PRO A 245 23.46 -3.06 -4.64
C PRO A 245 24.07 -2.40 -3.41
N PRO A 246 25.37 -2.56 -3.16
CA PRO A 246 26.03 -1.86 -2.05
C PRO A 246 25.91 -0.35 -2.24
N CYS A 247 25.58 0.37 -1.17
CA CYS A 247 25.66 1.81 -1.13
C CYS A 247 27.12 2.26 -1.22
N ARG A 248 27.35 3.47 -1.75
CA ARG A 248 28.66 4.11 -1.58
C ARG A 248 28.90 4.39 -0.10
N LEU A 249 30.18 4.37 0.31
CA LEU A 249 30.57 4.70 1.68
C LEU A 249 29.98 6.05 2.08
N GLY A 250 29.34 6.09 3.25
CA GLY A 250 28.68 7.29 3.75
C GLY A 250 27.25 7.49 3.26
N PHE A 251 26.59 6.46 2.71
CA PHE A 251 25.17 6.47 2.38
C PHE A 251 24.46 5.21 2.89
N ALA A 252 23.16 5.31 3.14
CA ALA A 252 22.28 4.20 3.51
C ALA A 252 20.97 4.26 2.70
N PHE A 253 20.33 3.09 2.53
CA PHE A 253 18.96 3.05 2.04
C PHE A 253 18.01 2.84 3.21
N THR A 254 16.91 3.58 3.19
CA THR A 254 15.66 3.19 3.84
C THR A 254 14.76 2.56 2.79
N LEU A 255 14.10 1.45 3.12
CA LEU A 255 13.32 0.65 2.18
C LEU A 255 11.86 0.57 2.60
N ASN A 256 10.95 1.02 1.72
CA ASN A 256 9.52 0.83 1.89
C ASN A 256 8.97 -0.17 0.87
N LEU A 257 8.27 -1.19 1.36
CA LEU A 257 7.68 -2.25 0.55
C LEU A 257 6.18 -2.01 0.36
N SER A 258 5.72 -2.01 -0.90
CA SER A 258 4.29 -2.01 -1.20
C SER A 258 3.94 -2.93 -2.37
N SER A 259 2.74 -3.48 -2.33
CA SER A 259 2.17 -4.31 -3.39
C SER A 259 0.68 -4.45 -3.14
N ASP A 260 -0.11 -3.76 -3.95
CA ASP A 260 -1.55 -3.74 -3.82
C ASP A 260 -2.23 -4.32 -5.06
N PRO A 261 -3.44 -4.87 -4.89
CA PRO A 261 -4.07 -5.26 -3.65
C PRO A 261 -3.46 -6.58 -3.10
N PRO A 262 -3.71 -6.93 -1.83
CA PRO A 262 -3.46 -8.24 -1.24
C PRO A 262 -4.06 -9.41 -2.07
N LEU A 263 -3.36 -10.56 -2.18
CA LEU A 263 -3.76 -11.70 -3.05
C LEU A 263 -5.16 -12.28 -2.72
N ASP A 264 -5.59 -12.17 -1.46
CA ASP A 264 -6.83 -12.79 -0.99
C ASP A 264 -8.08 -11.92 -1.25
N GLN A 265 -7.89 -10.73 -1.81
CA GLN A 265 -8.96 -9.76 -2.06
C GLN A 265 -9.76 -10.02 -3.36
N ILE A 266 -9.85 -11.20 -3.95
CA ILE A 266 -10.95 -11.51 -4.90
C ILE A 266 -11.05 -13.04 -5.02
N PRO A 267 -12.15 -13.67 -4.59
CA PRO A 267 -12.39 -15.09 -4.88
C PRO A 267 -12.56 -15.30 -6.40
N PRO A 268 -11.87 -16.31 -6.98
CA PRO A 268 -12.07 -16.68 -8.38
C PRO A 268 -13.55 -16.95 -8.67
N GLY A 269 -14.10 -16.28 -9.69
CA GLY A 269 -15.46 -16.53 -10.17
C GLY A 269 -16.53 -15.52 -9.74
N ARG A 270 -16.24 -14.58 -8.83
CA ARG A 270 -17.16 -13.46 -8.52
C ARG A 270 -17.08 -12.31 -9.52
N VAL A 271 -15.94 -12.18 -10.20
CA VAL A 271 -15.67 -11.15 -11.19
C VAL A 271 -15.13 -11.80 -12.46
N PRO A 272 -15.35 -11.18 -13.65
CA PRO A 272 -14.91 -11.75 -14.92
C PRO A 272 -13.37 -11.79 -15.06
N PHE A 273 -12.66 -10.95 -14.30
CA PHE A 273 -11.20 -10.85 -14.27
C PHE A 273 -10.73 -10.79 -12.82
N TYR A 274 -9.61 -11.42 -12.52
CA TYR A 274 -8.97 -11.41 -11.21
C TYR A 274 -7.47 -11.25 -11.40
N LEU A 275 -6.79 -10.76 -10.37
CA LEU A 275 -5.36 -10.54 -10.42
C LEU A 275 -4.58 -11.85 -10.40
N SER A 276 -3.48 -11.89 -11.14
CA SER A 276 -2.55 -13.01 -11.07
C SER A 276 -1.70 -12.94 -9.80
N ASP A 277 -1.27 -14.10 -9.31
CA ASP A 277 -0.30 -14.20 -8.21
C ASP A 277 1.06 -13.53 -8.52
N ASN A 278 1.33 -13.25 -9.80
CA ASN A 278 2.56 -12.60 -10.25
C ASN A 278 2.42 -11.07 -10.31
N ARG A 279 2.13 -10.47 -9.16
CA ARG A 279 2.10 -9.01 -8.99
C ARG A 279 3.49 -8.40 -8.90
N VAL A 280 3.57 -7.09 -9.10
CA VAL A 280 4.77 -6.29 -8.88
C VAL A 280 4.82 -5.86 -7.41
N ILE A 281 6.02 -5.89 -6.85
CA ILE A 281 6.37 -5.29 -5.58
C ILE A 281 7.15 -4.02 -5.91
N ARG A 282 6.70 -2.91 -5.35
CA ARG A 282 7.47 -1.66 -5.30
C ARG A 282 8.33 -1.70 -4.05
N ILE A 283 9.62 -1.49 -4.23
CA ILE A 283 10.55 -1.19 -3.14
C ILE A 283 10.98 0.25 -3.37
N GLU A 284 10.43 1.15 -2.58
CA GLU A 284 10.88 2.53 -2.55
C GLU A 284 12.19 2.58 -1.76
N CYS A 285 13.22 3.16 -2.38
CA CYS A 285 14.56 3.28 -1.85
C CYS A 285 14.85 4.76 -1.59
N LEU A 286 14.91 5.15 -0.32
CA LEU A 286 15.30 6.50 0.10
C LEU A 286 16.81 6.49 0.38
N LEU A 287 17.56 7.29 -0.36
CA LEU A 287 19.01 7.39 -0.18
C LEU A 287 19.33 8.53 0.79
N THR A 288 19.88 8.20 1.95
CA THR A 288 20.29 9.17 2.97
C THR A 288 21.81 9.13 3.19
N PRO A 289 22.46 10.26 3.53
CA PRO A 289 23.82 10.26 4.03
C PRO A 289 23.89 9.43 5.31
N GLY A 290 24.88 8.53 5.41
CA GLY A 290 25.05 7.61 6.53
C GLY A 290 25.46 8.26 7.85
N HIS A 291 25.59 9.59 7.89
CA HIS A 291 25.76 10.34 9.13
C HIS A 291 24.38 10.84 9.60
N PRO A 292 23.89 10.40 10.77
CA PRO A 292 22.51 10.63 11.22
C PRO A 292 22.17 12.09 11.52
N THR A 293 23.14 13.01 11.48
CA THR A 293 22.98 14.37 11.99
C THR A 293 22.30 15.34 11.01
N GLU A 294 22.06 14.98 9.75
CA GLU A 294 21.49 15.94 8.80
C GLU A 294 20.18 15.54 8.13
N GLY A 295 19.75 14.27 8.15
CA GLY A 295 18.41 13.87 7.67
C GLY A 295 18.07 14.28 6.22
N ILE A 296 19.05 14.76 5.45
CA ILE A 296 18.81 15.25 4.09
C ILE A 296 18.66 14.02 3.20
N VAL A 297 17.44 13.74 2.74
CA VAL A 297 17.25 12.75 1.69
C VAL A 297 17.86 13.27 0.40
N VAL A 298 18.78 12.49 -0.17
CA VAL A 298 19.57 12.89 -1.34
C VAL A 298 18.86 12.52 -2.62
N ASP A 299 18.22 11.35 -2.65
CA ASP A 299 17.56 10.84 -3.84
C ASP A 299 16.52 9.76 -3.53
N PHE A 300 15.61 9.54 -4.48
CA PHE A 300 14.50 8.60 -4.39
C PHE A 300 14.44 7.74 -5.64
N PHE A 301 14.29 6.43 -5.43
CA PHE A 301 14.14 5.49 -6.53
C PHE A 301 13.11 4.42 -6.19
N ASP A 302 12.41 3.97 -7.22
CA ASP A 302 11.53 2.82 -7.13
C ASP A 302 12.15 1.61 -7.82
N LEU A 303 12.29 0.54 -7.06
CA LEU A 303 12.75 -0.75 -7.55
C LEU A 303 11.56 -1.71 -7.67
N LEU A 304 11.21 -2.04 -8.91
CA LEU A 304 10.08 -2.92 -9.22
C LEU A 304 10.53 -4.38 -9.36
N VAL A 305 9.97 -5.26 -8.54
CA VAL A 305 10.35 -6.68 -8.47
C VAL A 305 9.10 -7.56 -8.60
N PRO A 306 9.12 -8.64 -9.41
CA PRO A 306 7.95 -9.49 -9.55
C PRO A 306 7.86 -10.42 -8.33
N MET A 307 6.67 -10.58 -7.77
CA MET A 307 6.41 -11.45 -6.62
C MET A 307 6.86 -12.90 -6.87
N SER A 308 6.76 -13.38 -8.11
CA SER A 308 7.21 -14.71 -8.52
C SER A 308 8.70 -14.98 -8.25
N MET A 309 9.54 -13.93 -8.18
CA MET A 309 10.95 -14.05 -7.83
C MET A 309 11.11 -14.56 -6.39
N PHE A 310 10.44 -13.93 -5.43
CA PHE A 310 10.47 -14.33 -4.02
C PHE A 310 9.77 -15.67 -3.79
N GLN A 311 8.63 -15.90 -4.47
CA GLN A 311 7.94 -17.20 -4.41
C GLN A 311 8.82 -18.34 -4.93
N ARG A 312 9.65 -18.10 -5.95
CA ARG A 312 10.62 -19.10 -6.44
C ARG A 312 11.70 -19.38 -5.41
N LEU A 313 12.26 -18.35 -4.76
CA LEU A 313 13.25 -18.53 -3.69
C LEU A 313 12.69 -19.37 -2.54
N LYS A 314 11.46 -19.07 -2.11
CA LYS A 314 10.77 -19.87 -1.08
C LYS A 314 10.66 -21.34 -1.49
N ARG A 315 10.19 -21.62 -2.72
CA ARG A 315 10.00 -22.99 -3.23
C ARG A 315 11.31 -23.76 -3.38
N CYS A 316 12.41 -23.10 -3.69
CA CYS A 316 13.72 -23.75 -3.83
C CYS A 316 14.38 -24.11 -2.49
N ASN A 317 13.90 -23.57 -1.37
CA ASN A 317 14.51 -23.77 -0.05
C ASN A 317 13.50 -24.00 1.09
N PRO A 318 12.60 -25.00 0.98
CA PRO A 318 11.54 -25.18 1.96
C PRO A 318 12.08 -25.53 3.36
N TYR A 319 13.23 -26.20 3.47
CA TYR A 319 13.75 -26.71 4.76
C TYR A 319 15.24 -26.44 5.00
N GLY A 320 15.92 -25.77 4.07
CA GLY A 320 17.37 -25.53 4.19
C GLY A 320 17.71 -24.26 4.96
N PRO A 321 19.03 -24.03 5.19
CA PRO A 321 19.50 -22.77 5.75
C PRO A 321 19.12 -21.59 4.84
N PRO A 322 18.98 -20.36 5.37
CA PRO A 322 18.59 -19.20 4.57
C PRO A 322 19.51 -19.01 3.35
N ILE A 323 18.93 -18.92 2.15
CA ILE A 323 19.70 -18.61 0.93
C ILE A 323 19.98 -17.11 0.90
N VAL A 324 21.24 -16.70 0.80
CA VAL A 324 21.61 -15.30 0.56
C VAL A 324 22.03 -15.15 -0.89
N LEU A 325 21.29 -14.34 -1.67
CA LEU A 325 21.52 -14.15 -3.10
C LEU A 325 22.10 -12.75 -3.38
N PRO A 326 23.39 -12.64 -3.77
CA PRO A 326 24.00 -11.37 -4.14
C PRO A 326 23.31 -10.67 -5.31
N TRP A 327 23.28 -9.33 -5.30
CA TRP A 327 22.63 -8.50 -6.34
C TRP A 327 22.94 -8.96 -7.77
N ILE A 328 24.20 -9.24 -8.08
CA ILE A 328 24.65 -9.62 -9.43
C ILE A 328 23.94 -10.86 -9.99
N HIS A 329 23.39 -11.71 -9.13
CA HIS A 329 22.72 -12.95 -9.53
C HIS A 329 21.20 -12.82 -9.70
N TRP A 330 20.59 -11.70 -9.33
CA TRP A 330 19.13 -11.56 -9.38
C TRP A 330 18.64 -10.19 -9.83
N GLY A 331 19.33 -9.12 -9.42
CA GLY A 331 18.92 -7.74 -9.64
C GLY A 331 18.78 -7.41 -11.12
N PRO A 332 19.83 -7.57 -11.96
CA PRO A 332 19.77 -7.23 -13.38
C PRO A 332 18.62 -7.87 -14.16
N GLU A 333 18.29 -9.13 -13.84
CA GLU A 333 17.26 -9.88 -14.58
C GLU A 333 15.85 -9.62 -14.03
N HIS A 334 15.70 -9.47 -12.71
CA HIS A 334 14.39 -9.45 -12.07
C HIS A 334 13.92 -8.07 -11.64
N THR A 335 14.77 -7.05 -11.63
CA THR A 335 14.38 -5.72 -11.15
C THR A 335 14.21 -4.72 -12.29
N ARG A 336 13.47 -3.64 -12.04
CA ARG A 336 13.50 -2.42 -12.83
C ARG A 336 13.65 -1.25 -11.88
N LEU A 337 14.70 -0.44 -12.08
CA LEU A 337 14.94 0.76 -11.30
C LEU A 337 14.35 1.96 -12.04
N LEU A 338 13.57 2.77 -11.34
CA LEU A 338 12.97 4.00 -11.83
C LEU A 338 13.37 5.14 -10.90
N SER A 339 13.79 6.28 -11.46
CA SER A 339 13.93 7.50 -10.68
C SER A 339 12.55 8.14 -10.59
N THR A 340 12.11 8.42 -9.38
CA THR A 340 10.79 8.95 -9.09
C THR A 340 10.95 10.16 -8.16
N PRO A 341 10.13 11.21 -8.34
CA PRO A 341 10.08 12.26 -7.33
C PRO A 341 9.57 11.65 -6.02
N HIS A 342 10.05 12.16 -4.88
CA HIS A 342 9.44 11.81 -3.59
C HIS A 342 7.96 12.10 -3.66
N ASN A 343 7.18 11.14 -3.19
CA ASN A 343 5.75 11.27 -3.18
C ASN A 343 5.24 10.64 -1.88
N ASP A 344 4.52 11.44 -1.11
CA ASP A 344 3.94 11.01 0.17
C ASP A 344 2.82 9.97 -0.01
N PHE A 345 2.41 9.70 -1.26
CA PHE A 345 1.34 8.76 -1.56
C PHE A 345 1.85 7.31 -1.75
N GLU A 346 1.24 6.31 -1.10
CA GLU A 346 1.75 4.92 -1.13
C GLU A 346 1.19 4.01 -2.26
N CYS A 347 0.07 4.37 -2.89
CA CYS A 347 -0.78 3.44 -3.67
C CYS A 347 -0.51 3.42 -5.19
N PHE A 348 0.74 3.39 -5.63
CA PHE A 348 1.10 3.42 -7.07
C PHE A 348 1.07 2.07 -7.79
N VAL A 349 0.89 0.96 -7.07
CA VAL A 349 0.98 -0.40 -7.62
C VAL A 349 -0.41 -1.04 -7.62
N HIS A 350 -0.79 -1.61 -8.75
CA HIS A 350 -1.97 -2.48 -8.82
C HIS A 350 -1.68 -3.74 -9.63
N GLY A 351 -1.59 -4.89 -8.94
CA GLY A 351 -1.28 -6.15 -9.60
C GLY A 351 0.07 -6.10 -10.32
N SER A 352 0.08 -6.24 -11.65
CA SER A 352 1.29 -6.15 -12.48
C SER A 352 1.62 -4.75 -13.00
N ARG A 353 0.84 -3.74 -12.59
CA ARG A 353 0.91 -2.37 -13.08
C ARG A 353 1.45 -1.42 -12.01
N TYR A 354 2.09 -0.37 -12.48
CA TYR A 354 2.66 0.67 -11.66
C TYR A 354 2.51 2.04 -12.34
N VAL A 355 2.18 3.07 -11.57
CA VAL A 355 2.00 4.45 -12.07
C VAL A 355 3.08 5.34 -11.47
N VAL A 356 3.68 6.19 -12.31
CA VAL A 356 4.67 7.19 -11.91
C VAL A 356 4.16 8.56 -12.33
N LEU A 357 4.22 9.53 -11.43
CA LEU A 357 4.12 10.93 -11.81
C LEU A 357 5.44 11.34 -12.49
N GLY A 358 5.37 11.63 -13.77
CA GLY A 358 6.47 12.19 -14.54
C GLY A 358 6.74 13.63 -14.13
N ASP A 359 8.03 13.95 -13.98
CA ASP A 359 8.50 15.32 -13.85
C ASP A 359 8.01 16.14 -15.06
N ALA A 360 7.12 17.09 -14.82
CA ALA A 360 6.77 18.13 -15.77
C ALA A 360 7.99 19.04 -15.99
N HIS A 361 8.98 18.55 -16.75
CA HIS A 361 10.21 19.22 -17.18
C HIS A 361 10.75 20.33 -16.24
N ARG A 362 11.69 19.97 -15.35
CA ARG A 362 12.58 20.90 -14.62
C ARG A 362 13.45 21.81 -15.53
N HIS A 363 13.26 21.83 -16.85
CA HIS A 363 14.15 22.49 -17.82
C HIS A 363 13.49 23.46 -18.81
N SER A 364 12.24 23.87 -18.61
CA SER A 364 11.69 24.99 -19.39
C SER A 364 10.78 25.91 -18.57
N PRO A 365 11.22 27.14 -18.24
CA PRO A 365 10.39 28.13 -17.54
C PRO A 365 9.17 28.63 -18.34
N THR A 366 8.95 28.12 -19.55
CA THR A 366 7.79 28.48 -20.40
C THR A 366 6.78 27.35 -20.57
N SER A 367 7.04 26.17 -20.00
CA SER A 367 6.14 25.01 -20.04
C SER A 367 5.03 25.16 -19.00
N LYS A 368 3.81 25.48 -19.47
CA LYS A 368 2.61 25.58 -18.63
C LYS A 368 2.32 24.27 -17.88
N ASN A 369 2.16 24.39 -16.56
CA ASN A 369 1.78 23.42 -15.53
C ASN A 369 0.86 22.30 -16.04
N GLY A 370 1.44 21.14 -16.32
CA GLY A 370 0.71 19.89 -16.49
C GLY A 370 1.62 18.78 -16.02
N SER A 371 1.14 17.99 -15.07
CA SER A 371 1.81 16.79 -14.57
C SER A 371 1.76 15.73 -15.67
N ASP A 372 2.91 15.12 -15.96
CA ASP A 372 2.98 13.97 -16.86
C ASP A 372 2.68 12.73 -16.02
N VAL A 373 1.84 11.80 -16.50
CA VAL A 373 1.57 10.54 -15.78
C VAL A 373 2.06 9.40 -16.65
N ARG A 374 2.96 8.58 -16.12
CA ARG A 374 3.57 7.45 -16.82
C ARG A 374 3.08 6.15 -16.24
N PHE A 375 2.71 5.22 -17.13
CA PHE A 375 2.25 3.89 -16.78
C PHE A 375 3.32 2.86 -17.12
N VAL A 376 3.55 1.91 -16.22
CA VAL A 376 4.44 0.78 -16.41
C VAL A 376 3.62 -0.49 -16.20
N ASP A 377 3.38 -1.25 -17.27
CA ASP A 377 2.73 -2.57 -17.22
C ASP A 377 3.77 -3.68 -17.45
N ARG A 378 3.77 -4.70 -16.59
CA ARG A 378 4.69 -5.85 -16.67
C ARG A 378 3.99 -7.17 -17.05
N SER A 379 2.75 -7.12 -17.53
CA SER A 379 1.98 -8.30 -17.93
C SER A 379 2.54 -9.05 -19.14
N GLU A 380 3.54 -8.51 -19.85
CA GLU A 380 4.17 -9.18 -20.99
C GLU A 380 5.48 -9.91 -20.63
N HIS A 381 5.54 -11.20 -20.96
CA HIS A 381 6.75 -12.03 -20.94
C HIS A 381 7.76 -11.73 -22.08
N SER A 382 7.54 -10.67 -22.86
CA SER A 382 8.45 -10.24 -23.92
C SER A 382 9.49 -9.26 -23.38
N ALA A 383 10.77 -9.61 -23.51
CA ALA A 383 11.83 -8.61 -23.41
C ALA A 383 11.53 -7.44 -24.39
N CYS A 384 11.42 -6.23 -23.85
CA CYS A 384 11.36 -4.95 -24.57
C CYS A 384 10.26 -4.77 -25.62
N ARG A 385 9.12 -4.22 -25.21
CA ARG A 385 8.46 -3.10 -25.91
C ARG A 385 7.84 -2.15 -24.88
N PHE A 386 8.39 -0.95 -24.77
CA PHE A 386 7.65 0.18 -24.21
C PHE A 386 6.47 0.43 -25.16
N SER A 387 5.25 0.18 -24.68
CA SER A 387 4.10 0.83 -25.27
C SER A 387 4.21 2.34 -24.99
N THR A 388 3.80 3.12 -25.97
CA THR A 388 3.99 4.56 -26.15
C THR A 388 3.98 5.41 -24.87
N THR A 389 5.00 6.25 -24.69
CA THR A 389 4.83 7.55 -24.01
C THR A 389 3.78 8.33 -24.80
N LEU A 390 2.52 8.22 -24.39
CA LEU A 390 1.50 9.19 -24.77
C LEU A 390 1.61 10.31 -23.74
N PRO A 391 2.08 11.52 -24.11
CA PRO A 391 2.05 12.64 -23.19
C PRO A 391 0.59 13.00 -22.95
N TYR A 392 0.01 12.51 -21.85
CA TYR A 392 -1.30 12.99 -21.43
C TYR A 392 -1.09 14.31 -20.71
N ARG A 393 -1.50 15.39 -21.35
CA ARG A 393 -1.39 16.73 -20.77
C ARG A 393 -2.71 17.07 -20.11
N ILE A 394 -2.81 16.89 -18.80
CA ILE A 394 -3.90 17.47 -18.01
C ILE A 394 -3.69 18.99 -18.05
N THR A 395 -4.47 19.68 -18.88
CA THR A 395 -4.33 21.13 -19.03
C THR A 395 -5.12 21.85 -17.94
N ARG A 396 -4.42 22.48 -16.98
CA ARG A 396 -5.02 23.37 -15.97
C ARG A 396 -5.87 24.45 -16.67
N ARG A 397 -7.13 24.62 -16.26
CA ARG A 397 -7.92 25.83 -16.57
C ARG A 397 -7.51 26.92 -15.57
N LYS A 398 -7.04 28.05 -16.09
CA LYS A 398 -6.54 29.23 -15.33
C LYS A 398 -7.34 29.53 -14.05
N LEU A 399 -6.70 29.39 -12.90
CA LEU A 399 -6.90 30.21 -11.70
C LEU A 399 -5.51 30.70 -11.23
N GLY A 400 -5.45 31.91 -10.68
CA GLY A 400 -4.26 32.76 -10.68
C GLY A 400 -3.21 32.51 -9.58
N SER A 401 -2.01 33.06 -9.86
CA SER A 401 -0.81 33.29 -9.03
C SER A 401 -0.02 32.08 -8.47
N PRO A 402 1.33 32.12 -8.49
CA PRO A 402 2.17 31.02 -8.02
C PRO A 402 2.59 31.21 -6.54
N ILE A 403 2.21 30.29 -5.64
CA ILE A 403 2.76 30.20 -4.28
C ILE A 403 2.93 28.72 -3.89
N ARG A 404 4.12 28.38 -3.34
CA ARG A 404 4.59 27.19 -2.60
C ARG A 404 4.00 25.80 -2.92
N GLY A 405 4.89 24.93 -3.42
CA GLY A 405 4.94 23.46 -3.31
C GLY A 405 3.62 22.72 -3.14
N HIS A 406 3.02 22.30 -4.25
CA HIS A 406 1.86 21.40 -4.26
C HIS A 406 2.32 19.95 -4.12
N ASN A 407 1.63 19.19 -3.27
CA ASN A 407 1.77 17.75 -3.19
C ASN A 407 0.82 17.11 -4.22
N GLU A 408 1.37 16.66 -5.36
CA GLU A 408 0.62 15.90 -6.37
C GLU A 408 0.80 14.39 -6.11
N GLY A 409 -0.30 13.64 -6.06
CA GLY A 409 -0.32 12.20 -5.81
C GLY A 409 -0.96 11.42 -6.95
N ALA A 410 -0.56 10.16 -7.16
CA ALA A 410 -1.30 9.23 -8.03
C ALA A 410 -1.55 7.90 -7.33
N MET A 411 -2.67 7.25 -7.63
CA MET A 411 -2.98 5.89 -7.18
C MET A 411 -3.64 5.09 -8.29
N ILE A 412 -3.68 3.77 -8.18
CA ILE A 412 -4.24 2.90 -9.22
C ILE A 412 -5.01 1.70 -8.64
N ASP A 413 -6.15 1.37 -9.25
CA ASP A 413 -6.89 0.10 -9.14
C ASP A 413 -7.09 -0.49 -10.56
N ASP A 414 -7.65 -1.70 -10.68
CA ASP A 414 -7.98 -2.39 -11.93
C ASP A 414 -8.72 -1.51 -12.94
N GLU A 415 -9.53 -0.57 -12.46
CA GLU A 415 -10.36 0.32 -13.28
C GLU A 415 -10.06 1.81 -13.09
N HIS A 416 -9.22 2.18 -12.12
CA HIS A 416 -9.11 3.56 -11.63
C HIS A 416 -7.67 4.02 -11.64
N VAL A 417 -7.44 5.26 -12.06
CA VAL A 417 -6.22 6.02 -11.75
C VAL A 417 -6.67 7.26 -10.99
N LEU A 418 -6.29 7.35 -9.73
CA LEU A 418 -6.60 8.49 -8.88
C LEU A 418 -5.46 9.49 -9.01
N LEU A 419 -5.77 10.75 -9.25
CA LEU A 419 -4.82 11.85 -9.23
C LEU A 419 -5.29 12.83 -8.16
N VAL A 420 -4.46 13.10 -7.17
CA VAL A 420 -4.76 14.06 -6.11
C VAL A 420 -4.10 15.39 -6.50
N ASP A 421 -4.93 16.43 -6.66
CA ASP A 421 -4.49 17.80 -6.93
C ASP A 421 -4.94 18.69 -5.78
N GLU A 422 -3.98 19.34 -5.11
CA GLU A 422 -4.30 20.34 -4.08
C GLU A 422 -4.80 21.62 -4.76
N VAL A 423 -6.00 22.06 -4.40
CA VAL A 423 -6.59 23.28 -4.95
C VAL A 423 -6.07 24.49 -4.17
N ASP A 424 -5.44 25.43 -4.87
CA ASP A 424 -4.92 26.68 -4.31
C ASP A 424 -5.96 27.42 -3.44
N GLY A 425 -5.69 27.51 -2.13
CA GLY A 425 -6.37 28.45 -1.22
C GLY A 425 -7.64 27.96 -0.54
N GLU A 426 -8.01 26.68 -0.66
CA GLU A 426 -9.09 26.05 0.13
C GLU A 426 -8.54 24.94 1.03
N ASP A 427 -9.22 24.64 2.14
CA ASP A 427 -8.89 23.52 3.03
C ASP A 427 -9.25 22.13 2.43
N ASP A 428 -9.57 22.10 1.13
CA ASP A 428 -10.03 20.93 0.39
C ASP A 428 -9.05 20.57 -0.75
N ALA A 429 -8.82 19.27 -0.96
CA ALA A 429 -8.14 18.74 -2.13
C ALA A 429 -9.17 18.25 -3.16
N GLU A 430 -8.82 18.28 -4.45
CA GLU A 430 -9.64 17.66 -5.49
C GLU A 430 -9.00 16.33 -5.91
N LEU A 431 -9.73 15.24 -5.72
CA LEU A 431 -9.36 13.95 -6.28
C LEU A 431 -9.99 13.79 -7.65
N VAL A 432 -9.14 13.75 -8.66
CA VAL A 432 -9.51 13.41 -10.03
C VAL A 432 -9.41 11.90 -10.19
N ILE A 433 -10.55 11.24 -10.36
CA ILE A 433 -10.66 9.82 -10.60
C ILE A 433 -10.77 9.61 -12.12
N LEU A 434 -9.77 8.99 -12.71
CA LEU A 434 -9.79 8.53 -14.08
C LEU A 434 -10.28 7.08 -14.08
N THR A 435 -11.43 6.82 -14.70
CA THR A 435 -12.05 5.47 -14.77
C THR A 435 -12.02 4.90 -16.17
N MET A 436 -11.79 3.60 -16.33
CA MET A 436 -11.84 2.90 -17.62
C MET A 436 -13.18 2.28 -17.96
#